data_AF-A0A2I4DJW5-F1
#
_entry.id   AF-A0A2I4DJW5-F1
#
_cell.length_a   1.000
_cell.length_b   1.000
_cell.length_c   1.000
_cell.angle_alpha   90.00
_cell.angle_beta   90.00
_cell.angle_gamma   90.00
#
_symmetry.space_group_name_H-M   'P 1'
#
loop_
_entity.id
_entity.type
_entity.pdbx_description
1 polymer ?
#
loop_
_entity_poly.entity_id
_entity_poly.type
_entity_poly.pdbx_seq_one_letter_code
_entity_poly.pdbx_strand_id
1 'polypeptide(L)'
;MASTDRKQGSGFLASVAASLTNFGSAMTKSVNGLLGHEGLEVVNPEGGTEDSEEEAKRGRWRQEDQDGYWKMMQKYIGADVTSLVTLPVLIFEPMSMLQKMAELMEYSYLLDLADECEDPYMRLVYATSWFISVYYSIQRTWKPFNPILGETYEMVNHGGITFIAEQVSHHPPISAGHAENGHFIYDITSKVKTKFLGNSLDIYPLGRTRVTLKRDGVVLGLVPPPTKVNNLIFGRTWVDSPGEMILTNFTTGDKVVLYFQPCGWFGAGRYEVDGYVYNAAEEPKILMTGKWNESMSYQPCDLEGEPLPGTELKEAWRVADAPENDKFQYTHFAHKLNSFDTAPNKVLESDSRLRPDRHALEKGDLSKAGFEKSRLEERQRSEKRNREANGHEFTPRWFDLTSEISPTPWGDLEVYSFNGKYAEHRAAVVDDSVHETDITSTEFNPWQYQNLANQ
;
A
#
# COMPACT_ATOMS: atom_id res chain seq x y z
N MET A 1 -56.04 24.23 -17.46
CA MET A 1 -55.43 25.12 -16.44
C MET A 1 -55.12 24.22 -15.26
N ALA A 2 -53.92 23.62 -15.21
CA ALA A 2 -52.73 24.12 -14.49
C ALA A 2 -52.91 24.06 -12.96
N SER A 3 -52.00 23.57 -12.12
CA SER A 3 -50.74 22.82 -12.26
C SER A 3 -50.31 22.34 -10.85
N THR A 4 -49.51 21.27 -10.81
CA THR A 4 -48.34 20.99 -9.93
C THR A 4 -48.37 21.33 -8.43
N ASP A 5 -48.09 20.30 -7.61
CA ASP A 5 -46.80 20.24 -6.88
C ASP A 5 -46.52 18.81 -6.36
N ARG A 6 -45.63 18.10 -7.07
CA ARG A 6 -44.91 16.94 -6.55
C ARG A 6 -43.49 17.41 -6.24
N LYS A 7 -43.13 17.43 -4.96
CA LYS A 7 -41.75 17.57 -4.52
C LYS A 7 -40.96 16.34 -4.98
N GLN A 8 -40.04 16.54 -5.94
CA GLN A 8 -38.95 15.62 -6.23
C GLN A 8 -37.91 15.77 -5.12
N GLY A 9 -37.73 14.73 -4.31
CA GLY A 9 -36.49 14.52 -3.56
C GLY A 9 -35.48 13.91 -4.52
N SER A 10 -34.42 14.64 -4.86
CA SER A 10 -33.27 14.11 -5.58
C SER A 10 -32.41 13.31 -4.59
N GLY A 11 -32.64 12.01 -4.52
CA GLY A 11 -31.84 11.10 -3.70
C GLY A 11 -30.42 10.96 -4.25
N PHE A 12 -29.43 11.07 -3.36
CA PHE A 12 -28.01 10.96 -3.64
C PHE A 12 -27.64 9.59 -4.23
N LEU A 13 -28.41 8.54 -3.90
CA LEU A 13 -28.23 7.18 -4.43
C LEU A 13 -28.63 6.99 -5.91
N ALA A 14 -29.49 7.84 -6.46
CA ALA A 14 -29.78 7.79 -7.90
C ALA A 14 -28.54 8.14 -8.73
N SER A 15 -27.57 8.87 -8.16
CA SER A 15 -26.32 9.19 -8.83
C SER A 15 -25.36 7.99 -8.89
N VAL A 16 -25.24 7.20 -7.82
CA VAL A 16 -24.34 6.02 -7.79
C VAL A 16 -24.88 4.87 -8.64
N ALA A 17 -26.19 4.59 -8.56
CA ALA A 17 -26.82 3.56 -9.39
C ALA A 17 -26.91 3.96 -10.88
N ALA A 18 -27.10 5.25 -11.21
CA ALA A 18 -27.04 5.74 -12.59
C ALA A 18 -25.60 5.79 -13.14
N SER A 19 -24.59 5.95 -12.27
CA SER A 19 -23.18 5.91 -12.65
C SER A 19 -22.78 4.56 -13.22
N LEU A 20 -23.34 3.46 -12.71
CA LEU A 20 -23.05 2.10 -13.21
C LEU A 20 -23.60 1.80 -14.62
N THR A 21 -24.54 2.60 -15.13
CA THR A 21 -25.18 2.38 -16.44
C THR A 21 -24.71 3.29 -17.58
N ASN A 22 -23.82 4.26 -17.31
CA ASN A 22 -23.35 5.23 -18.31
C ASN A 22 -21.84 5.19 -18.59
N PHE A 23 -21.11 4.14 -18.16
CA PHE A 23 -19.72 3.90 -18.59
C PHE A 23 -19.66 3.39 -20.04
N GLY A 24 -20.15 4.21 -20.97
CA GLY A 24 -19.85 4.10 -22.39
C GLY A 24 -18.39 4.48 -22.62
N SER A 25 -17.67 3.59 -23.29
CA SER A 25 -16.34 3.74 -23.90
C SER A 25 -15.65 5.09 -23.66
N ALA A 26 -14.64 5.10 -22.78
CA ALA A 26 -13.68 6.18 -22.70
C ALA A 26 -13.10 6.45 -24.10
N MET A 27 -13.33 7.65 -24.66
CA MET A 27 -12.50 8.13 -25.75
C MET A 27 -11.19 8.62 -25.12
N THR A 28 -10.30 7.68 -24.85
CA THR A 28 -8.88 7.90 -24.61
C THR A 28 -8.27 8.46 -25.89
N LYS A 29 -7.60 9.63 -25.80
CA LYS A 29 -6.75 10.09 -26.90
C LYS A 29 -5.46 9.25 -26.87
N SER A 30 -5.37 8.29 -27.78
CA SER A 30 -4.14 7.55 -28.09
C SER A 30 -3.13 8.50 -28.74
N VAL A 31 -1.84 8.33 -28.45
CA VAL A 31 -0.76 9.01 -29.20
C VAL A 31 -0.64 8.33 -30.57
N ASN A 32 -1.55 8.66 -31.49
CA ASN A 32 -1.51 8.14 -32.86
C ASN A 32 -0.65 9.06 -33.73
N GLY A 33 0.55 8.59 -34.11
CA GLY A 33 1.11 8.96 -35.42
C GLY A 33 2.53 9.53 -35.48
N LEU A 34 3.15 10.00 -34.39
CA LEU A 34 4.50 10.62 -34.48
C LEU A 34 5.62 9.89 -33.72
N LEU A 35 5.33 9.17 -32.64
CA LEU A 35 6.35 8.46 -31.84
C LEU A 35 6.58 7.00 -32.28
N GLY A 36 5.84 6.51 -33.29
CA GLY A 36 5.97 5.12 -33.77
C GLY A 36 5.42 4.04 -32.84
N HIS A 37 4.73 4.43 -31.75
CA HIS A 37 4.16 3.53 -30.75
C HIS A 37 2.63 3.51 -30.85
N GLU A 38 2.09 2.84 -31.88
CA GLU A 38 0.63 2.75 -32.10
C GLU A 38 -0.08 2.07 -30.91
N GLY A 39 -1.18 2.68 -30.43
CA GLY A 39 -2.07 2.10 -29.43
C GLY A 39 -1.69 2.30 -27.96
N LEU A 40 -0.69 3.13 -27.65
CA LEU A 40 -0.38 3.49 -26.26
C LEU A 40 -1.25 4.67 -25.78
N GLU A 41 -1.93 4.44 -24.66
CA GLU A 41 -2.74 5.45 -23.99
C GLU A 41 -1.86 6.33 -23.08
N VAL A 42 -2.04 7.65 -23.18
CA VAL A 42 -1.45 8.66 -22.28
C VAL A 42 -2.59 9.49 -21.72
N VAL A 43 -2.72 9.51 -20.39
CA VAL A 43 -3.84 10.19 -19.71
C VAL A 43 -3.31 11.36 -18.89
N ASN A 44 -3.83 12.58 -19.12
CA ASN A 44 -3.60 13.71 -18.23
C ASN A 44 -4.60 13.65 -17.05
N PRO A 45 -4.13 13.40 -15.81
CA PRO A 45 -5.01 13.19 -14.67
C PRO A 45 -5.54 14.50 -14.05
N GLU A 46 -5.08 15.67 -14.50
CA GLU A 46 -5.57 17.00 -14.06
C GLU A 46 -6.62 17.58 -15.01
N GLY A 47 -6.90 16.91 -16.12
CA GLY A 47 -7.99 17.31 -17.00
C GLY A 47 -7.75 18.55 -17.85
N GLY A 48 -6.57 18.67 -18.45
CA GLY A 48 -6.28 19.73 -19.42
C GLY A 48 -6.80 19.45 -20.84
N THR A 49 -6.91 20.52 -21.64
CA THR A 49 -7.03 20.43 -23.11
C THR A 49 -5.70 20.13 -23.80
N GLU A 50 -4.63 19.97 -23.02
CA GLU A 50 -3.30 19.63 -23.51
C GLU A 50 -3.39 18.41 -24.41
N ASP A 51 -2.69 18.48 -25.54
CA ASP A 51 -2.64 17.34 -26.43
C ASP A 51 -1.98 16.17 -25.68
N SER A 52 -2.49 14.96 -25.87
CA SER A 52 -1.87 13.71 -25.42
C SER A 52 -0.38 13.66 -25.75
N GLU A 53 0.03 14.34 -26.82
CA GLU A 53 1.42 14.53 -27.25
C GLU A 53 2.28 15.40 -26.33
N GLU A 54 1.72 16.48 -25.79
CA GLU A 54 2.43 17.34 -24.83
C GLU A 54 2.59 16.63 -23.50
N GLU A 55 1.52 15.99 -23.02
CA GLU A 55 1.57 15.21 -21.79
C GLU A 55 2.59 14.07 -21.90
N ALA A 56 2.66 13.36 -23.03
CA ALA A 56 3.61 12.28 -23.26
C ALA A 56 5.08 12.65 -22.99
N LYS A 57 5.43 13.93 -23.14
CA LYS A 57 6.78 14.47 -22.94
C LYS A 57 7.08 14.89 -21.49
N ARG A 58 6.08 14.89 -20.59
CA ARG A 58 6.20 15.33 -19.18
C ARG A 58 6.61 14.21 -18.21
N GLY A 59 6.99 13.05 -18.73
CA GLY A 59 7.44 11.92 -17.93
C GLY A 59 8.83 12.09 -17.33
N ARG A 60 9.17 11.21 -16.39
CA ARG A 60 10.50 11.16 -15.73
C ARG A 60 11.62 10.58 -16.60
N TRP A 61 11.27 9.89 -17.68
CA TRP A 61 12.23 9.32 -18.62
C TRP A 61 12.74 10.41 -19.56
N ARG A 62 14.04 10.41 -19.83
CA ARG A 62 14.57 11.22 -20.93
C ARG A 62 14.01 10.68 -22.24
N GLN A 63 13.67 11.56 -23.18
CA GLN A 63 13.08 11.17 -24.47
C GLN A 63 13.93 10.12 -25.20
N GLU A 64 15.26 10.27 -25.13
CA GLU A 64 16.23 9.33 -25.71
C GLU A 64 16.15 7.91 -25.11
N ASP A 65 15.74 7.79 -23.85
CA ASP A 65 15.67 6.53 -23.11
C ASP A 65 14.29 5.86 -23.25
N GLN A 66 13.23 6.62 -23.57
CA GLN A 66 11.85 6.12 -23.65
C GLN A 66 11.71 4.99 -24.67
N ASP A 67 12.25 5.16 -25.87
CA ASP A 67 12.17 4.15 -26.94
C ASP A 67 12.92 2.86 -26.58
N GLY A 68 14.08 2.99 -25.94
CA GLY A 68 14.87 1.84 -25.48
C GLY A 68 14.14 1.04 -24.41
N TYR A 69 13.57 1.75 -23.43
CA TYR A 69 12.81 1.13 -22.35
C TYR A 69 11.50 0.51 -22.85
N TRP A 70 10.78 1.18 -23.76
CA TRP A 70 9.59 0.63 -24.40
C TRP A 70 9.91 -0.66 -25.17
N LYS A 71 10.95 -0.67 -25.99
CA LYS A 71 11.39 -1.88 -26.73
C LYS A 71 11.70 -3.05 -25.80
N MET A 72 12.28 -2.77 -24.62
CA MET A 72 12.54 -3.79 -23.61
C MET A 72 11.24 -4.33 -22.99
N MET A 73 10.27 -3.45 -22.73
CA MET A 73 9.05 -3.75 -21.97
C MET A 73 7.90 -4.32 -22.81
N GLN A 74 7.75 -3.93 -24.08
CA GLN A 74 6.60 -4.27 -24.92
C GLN A 74 6.33 -5.78 -25.04
N LYS A 75 7.38 -6.62 -24.97
CA LYS A 75 7.25 -8.08 -25.00
C LYS A 75 6.57 -8.67 -23.76
N TYR A 76 6.45 -7.89 -22.68
CA TYR A 76 5.81 -8.30 -21.43
C TYR A 76 4.36 -7.81 -21.31
N ILE A 77 3.78 -7.23 -22.38
CA ILE A 77 2.36 -6.83 -22.35
C ILE A 77 1.50 -8.06 -22.06
N GLY A 78 0.63 -7.93 -21.06
CA GLY A 78 -0.23 -8.98 -20.52
C GLY A 78 0.42 -9.84 -19.43
N ALA A 79 1.72 -9.70 -19.17
CA ALA A 79 2.44 -10.51 -18.18
C ALA A 79 2.44 -9.89 -16.77
N ASP A 80 2.67 -10.74 -15.77
CA ASP A 80 3.07 -10.32 -14.42
C ASP A 80 4.56 -9.99 -14.43
N VAL A 81 4.89 -8.70 -14.27
CA VAL A 81 6.27 -8.20 -14.42
C VAL A 81 7.08 -8.21 -13.13
N THR A 82 6.47 -8.59 -12.00
CA THR A 82 7.07 -8.46 -10.65
C THR A 82 8.42 -9.18 -10.52
N SER A 83 8.60 -10.30 -11.21
CA SER A 83 9.83 -11.12 -11.18
C SER A 83 10.53 -11.27 -12.54
N LEU A 84 10.08 -10.58 -13.58
CA LEU A 84 10.56 -10.79 -14.96
C LEU A 84 11.52 -9.69 -15.44
N VAL A 85 11.56 -8.55 -14.75
CA VAL A 85 12.29 -7.37 -15.21
C VAL A 85 13.11 -6.74 -14.08
N THR A 86 14.41 -6.57 -14.31
CA THR A 86 15.23 -5.69 -13.49
C THR A 86 15.00 -4.25 -13.92
N LEU A 87 14.40 -3.47 -13.03
CA LEU A 87 14.06 -2.06 -13.29
C LEU A 87 15.23 -1.13 -12.89
N PRO A 88 15.42 -0.01 -13.61
CA PRO A 88 16.47 0.97 -13.31
C PRO A 88 16.16 1.76 -12.04
N VAL A 89 17.20 2.12 -11.27
CA VAL A 89 17.06 2.82 -9.98
C VAL A 89 16.36 4.18 -10.10
N LEU A 90 16.40 4.83 -11.27
CA LEU A 90 15.74 6.11 -11.54
C LEU A 90 14.26 6.12 -11.12
N ILE A 91 13.54 5.00 -11.21
CA ILE A 91 12.10 4.96 -10.90
C ILE A 91 11.80 4.57 -9.45
N PHE A 92 12.83 4.42 -8.61
CA PHE A 92 12.67 3.95 -7.23
C PHE A 92 12.57 5.10 -6.22
N GLU A 93 11.94 4.81 -5.09
CA GLU A 93 12.04 5.60 -3.86
C GLU A 93 12.98 4.92 -2.86
N PRO A 94 13.63 5.66 -1.94
CA PRO A 94 14.58 5.12 -0.97
C PRO A 94 13.91 4.38 0.21
N MET A 95 12.91 3.55 -0.07
CA MET A 95 12.22 2.66 0.88
C MET A 95 12.16 1.23 0.35
N SER A 96 12.23 0.24 1.22
CA SER A 96 11.82 -1.14 0.90
C SER A 96 10.30 -1.29 1.02
N MET A 97 9.72 -2.35 0.42
CA MET A 97 8.31 -2.68 0.67
C MET A 97 8.01 -2.93 2.15
N LEU A 98 8.98 -3.39 2.94
CA LEU A 98 8.77 -3.62 4.39
C LEU A 98 8.60 -2.30 5.15
N GLN A 99 9.35 -1.27 4.74
CA GLN A 99 9.16 0.09 5.27
C GLN A 99 7.81 0.68 4.84
N LYS A 100 7.39 0.45 3.58
CA LYS A 100 6.06 0.85 3.08
C LYS A 100 4.94 0.25 3.93
N MET A 101 5.07 -1.00 4.37
CA MET A 101 4.09 -1.66 5.24
C MET A 101 3.95 -0.96 6.61
N ALA A 102 4.99 -0.27 7.08
CA ALA A 102 4.97 0.46 8.35
C ALA A 102 4.37 1.87 8.24
N GLU A 103 4.16 2.43 7.03
CA GLU A 103 3.62 3.78 6.86
C GLU A 103 2.20 3.96 7.41
N LEU A 104 1.40 2.90 7.38
CA LEU A 104 0.07 2.87 7.98
C LEU A 104 0.11 3.17 9.50
N MET A 105 1.26 2.98 10.17
CA MET A 105 1.44 3.28 11.58
C MET A 105 1.43 4.79 11.89
N GLU A 106 1.58 5.68 10.90
CA GLU A 106 1.50 7.14 11.08
C GLU A 106 0.19 7.56 11.78
N TYR A 107 -0.89 6.85 11.45
CA TYR A 107 -2.25 7.14 11.93
C TYR A 107 -2.77 6.06 12.89
N SER A 108 -1.87 5.29 13.50
CA SER A 108 -2.19 4.20 14.44
C SER A 108 -3.12 4.59 15.59
N TYR A 109 -3.11 5.86 16.02
CA TYR A 109 -4.04 6.40 17.01
C TYR A 109 -5.53 6.19 16.65
N LEU A 110 -5.86 6.05 15.35
CA LEU A 110 -7.22 5.74 14.91
C LEU A 110 -7.65 4.34 15.35
N LEU A 111 -6.73 3.38 15.46
CA LEU A 111 -7.03 2.06 16.01
C LEU A 111 -7.21 2.11 17.54
N ASP A 112 -6.46 2.97 18.23
CA ASP A 112 -6.66 3.22 19.66
C ASP A 112 -8.07 3.81 19.90
N LEU A 113 -8.46 4.80 19.10
CA LEU A 113 -9.83 5.36 19.13
C LEU A 113 -10.90 4.30 18.79
N ALA A 114 -10.63 3.41 17.83
CA ALA A 114 -11.55 2.33 17.49
C ALA A 114 -11.74 1.34 18.65
N ASP A 115 -10.64 0.95 19.31
CA ASP A 115 -10.64 0.05 20.46
C ASP A 115 -11.38 0.66 21.66
N GLU A 116 -11.22 1.96 21.89
CA GLU A 116 -11.90 2.70 22.96
C GLU A 116 -13.36 3.07 22.64
N CYS A 117 -13.79 2.99 21.38
CA CYS A 117 -15.13 3.40 20.98
C CYS A 117 -16.22 2.39 21.44
N GLU A 118 -17.23 2.89 22.16
CA GLU A 118 -18.39 2.09 22.59
C GLU A 118 -19.42 1.86 21.48
N ASP A 119 -19.62 2.85 20.60
CA ASP A 119 -20.51 2.72 19.46
C ASP A 119 -19.86 1.81 18.39
N PRO A 120 -20.47 0.64 18.08
CA PRO A 120 -19.89 -0.33 17.17
C PRO A 120 -19.75 0.20 15.73
N TYR A 121 -20.58 1.14 15.29
CA TYR A 121 -20.51 1.71 13.95
C TYR A 121 -19.44 2.80 13.87
N MET A 122 -19.31 3.63 14.91
CA MET A 122 -18.23 4.62 14.99
C MET A 122 -16.85 3.96 15.14
N ARG A 123 -16.75 2.83 15.83
CA ARG A 123 -15.55 1.98 15.81
C ARG A 123 -15.10 1.65 14.40
N LEU A 124 -16.03 1.27 13.53
CA LEU A 124 -15.74 0.94 12.14
C LEU A 124 -15.36 2.17 11.31
N VAL A 125 -15.89 3.35 11.62
CA VAL A 125 -15.43 4.62 11.02
C VAL A 125 -13.95 4.82 11.31
N TYR A 126 -13.53 4.76 12.58
CA TYR A 126 -12.12 4.96 12.95
C TYR A 126 -11.19 3.90 12.32
N ALA A 127 -11.56 2.62 12.42
CA ALA A 127 -10.77 1.53 11.85
C ALA A 127 -10.66 1.62 10.32
N THR A 128 -11.73 2.02 9.62
CA THR A 128 -11.70 2.19 8.17
C THR A 128 -10.88 3.42 7.78
N SER A 129 -11.00 4.54 8.50
CA SER A 129 -10.18 5.74 8.26
C SER A 129 -8.68 5.45 8.39
N TRP A 130 -8.28 4.56 9.30
CA TRP A 130 -6.91 4.07 9.37
C TRP A 130 -6.47 3.36 8.09
N PHE A 131 -7.29 2.45 7.55
CA PHE A 131 -6.98 1.78 6.28
C PHE A 131 -6.95 2.72 5.08
N ILE A 132 -7.78 3.76 5.06
CA ILE A 132 -7.75 4.78 3.99
C ILE A 132 -6.46 5.60 4.04
N SER A 133 -5.93 5.88 5.24
CA SER A 133 -4.84 6.85 5.38
C SER A 133 -3.57 6.46 4.62
N VAL A 134 -3.31 5.17 4.40
CA VAL A 134 -2.15 4.71 3.61
C VAL A 134 -2.27 5.04 2.12
N TYR A 135 -3.46 5.31 1.59
CA TYR A 135 -3.64 5.63 0.17
C TYR A 135 -2.97 6.94 -0.23
N TYR A 136 -2.80 7.88 0.71
CA TYR A 136 -1.94 9.05 0.50
C TYR A 136 -0.50 8.63 0.15
N SER A 137 0.05 7.60 0.81
CA SER A 137 1.38 7.05 0.50
C SER A 137 1.42 6.20 -0.77
N ILE A 138 0.29 5.56 -1.14
CA ILE A 138 0.17 4.72 -2.36
C ILE A 138 0.12 5.60 -3.61
N GLN A 139 -0.32 6.85 -3.48
CA GLN A 139 -0.34 7.83 -4.58
C GLN A 139 1.06 8.13 -5.14
N ARG A 140 2.11 7.86 -4.35
CA ARG A 140 3.50 8.09 -4.75
C ARG A 140 3.83 7.25 -5.98
N THR A 141 4.41 7.90 -6.98
CA THR A 141 4.64 7.31 -8.31
C THR A 141 5.96 6.53 -8.41
N TRP A 142 6.66 6.41 -7.29
CA TRP A 142 7.97 5.80 -7.18
C TRP A 142 7.85 4.34 -6.71
N LYS A 143 8.71 3.47 -7.23
CA LYS A 143 8.71 2.07 -6.85
C LYS A 143 9.58 1.85 -5.60
N PRO A 144 9.06 1.32 -4.50
CA PRO A 144 9.91 0.87 -3.40
C PRO A 144 10.80 -0.32 -3.82
N PHE A 145 11.94 -0.47 -3.16
CA PHE A 145 12.81 -1.62 -3.37
C PHE A 145 12.08 -2.91 -3.00
N ASN A 146 12.14 -3.90 -3.91
CA ASN A 146 11.68 -5.24 -3.58
C ASN A 146 12.63 -5.81 -2.51
N PRO A 147 12.13 -6.24 -1.35
CA PRO A 147 12.98 -6.75 -0.29
C PRO A 147 13.74 -8.01 -0.73
N ILE A 148 14.94 -8.18 -0.20
CA ILE A 148 15.71 -9.41 -0.31
C ILE A 148 15.06 -10.47 0.58
N LEU A 149 15.08 -11.74 0.19
CA LEU A 149 14.57 -12.83 1.02
C LEU A 149 15.28 -12.86 2.38
N GLY A 150 14.51 -12.83 3.47
CA GLY A 150 15.03 -12.71 4.84
C GLY A 150 15.35 -11.28 5.29
N GLU A 151 15.18 -10.27 4.42
CA GLU A 151 15.20 -8.86 4.83
C GLU A 151 14.08 -8.59 5.84
N THR A 152 14.37 -7.77 6.85
CA THR A 152 13.44 -7.37 7.90
C THR A 152 13.29 -5.86 7.96
N TYR A 153 12.24 -5.37 8.62
CA TYR A 153 12.16 -3.97 9.05
C TYR A 153 11.50 -3.91 10.43
N GLU A 154 12.14 -3.25 11.38
CA GLU A 154 11.64 -3.12 12.74
C GLU A 154 11.36 -1.67 13.18
N MET A 155 10.33 -1.49 14.01
CA MET A 155 9.92 -0.21 14.60
C MET A 155 9.51 -0.44 16.06
N VAL A 156 10.07 0.32 17.01
CA VAL A 156 9.64 0.25 18.44
C VAL A 156 9.42 1.62 19.09
N ASN A 157 9.90 2.69 18.46
CA ASN A 157 9.90 4.05 19.03
C ASN A 157 8.82 4.95 18.41
N HIS A 158 7.57 4.46 18.37
CA HIS A 158 6.41 5.21 17.90
C HIS A 158 5.08 4.68 18.48
N GLY A 159 4.34 5.51 19.21
CA GLY A 159 2.97 5.18 19.66
C GLY A 159 2.85 3.95 20.58
N GLY A 160 3.93 3.54 21.25
CA GLY A 160 3.97 2.27 22.00
C GLY A 160 3.85 1.02 21.12
N ILE A 161 4.00 1.16 19.80
CA ILE A 161 3.88 0.09 18.83
C ILE A 161 5.20 -0.65 18.70
N THR A 162 5.13 -1.98 18.78
CA THR A 162 6.16 -2.86 18.26
C THR A 162 5.73 -3.34 16.89
N PHE A 163 6.53 -3.05 15.86
CA PHE A 163 6.33 -3.49 14.48
C PHE A 163 7.52 -4.32 14.02
N ILE A 164 7.24 -5.42 13.34
CA ILE A 164 8.22 -6.22 12.61
C ILE A 164 7.62 -6.67 11.28
N ALA A 165 8.39 -6.56 10.21
CA ALA A 165 8.08 -7.17 8.92
C ALA A 165 9.27 -7.96 8.39
N GLU A 166 8.99 -9.00 7.62
CA GLU A 166 9.98 -9.90 7.02
C GLU A 166 9.59 -10.26 5.59
N GLN A 167 10.57 -10.32 4.69
CA GLN A 167 10.38 -10.92 3.38
C GLN A 167 10.43 -12.45 3.51
N VAL A 168 9.26 -13.07 3.58
CA VAL A 168 9.10 -14.51 3.84
C VAL A 168 9.23 -15.38 2.58
N SER A 169 9.00 -14.80 1.40
CA SER A 169 9.20 -15.49 0.11
C SER A 169 9.63 -14.51 -1.00
N HIS A 170 10.35 -15.00 -2.01
CA HIS A 170 10.80 -14.17 -3.15
C HIS A 170 10.22 -14.62 -4.51
N HIS A 171 9.80 -15.88 -4.63
CA HIS A 171 9.19 -16.41 -5.86
C HIS A 171 7.98 -17.29 -5.49
N PRO A 172 6.77 -16.71 -5.41
CA PRO A 172 6.44 -15.30 -5.60
C PRO A 172 6.93 -14.41 -4.43
N PRO A 173 7.08 -13.09 -4.63
CA PRO A 173 7.45 -12.19 -3.53
C PRO A 173 6.28 -12.07 -2.54
N ILE A 174 6.54 -12.43 -1.29
CA ILE A 174 5.59 -12.32 -0.17
C ILE A 174 6.31 -11.68 1.01
N SER A 175 5.68 -10.67 1.59
CA SER A 175 6.12 -10.02 2.83
C SER A 175 5.08 -10.29 3.92
N ALA A 176 5.54 -10.61 5.13
CA ALA A 176 4.68 -10.71 6.31
C ALA A 176 5.00 -9.58 7.28
N GLY A 177 4.00 -9.07 7.99
CA GLY A 177 4.13 -7.97 8.93
C GLY A 177 3.23 -8.16 10.14
N HIS A 178 3.72 -7.73 11.29
CA HIS A 178 3.04 -7.73 12.57
C HIS A 178 3.27 -6.40 13.27
N ALA A 179 2.21 -5.81 13.82
CA ALA A 179 2.31 -4.65 14.69
C ALA A 179 1.38 -4.81 15.89
N GLU A 180 1.83 -4.41 17.08
CA GLU A 180 0.95 -4.37 18.24
C GLU A 180 1.29 -3.28 19.24
N ASN A 181 0.27 -2.80 19.95
CA ASN A 181 0.38 -1.94 21.14
C ASN A 181 -0.63 -2.40 22.20
N GLY A 182 -0.97 -1.54 23.17
CA GLY A 182 -1.98 -1.86 24.20
C GLY A 182 -3.41 -2.06 23.68
N HIS A 183 -3.73 -1.54 22.49
CA HIS A 183 -5.09 -1.45 21.94
C HIS A 183 -5.34 -2.42 20.79
N PHE A 184 -4.33 -2.70 19.95
CA PHE A 184 -4.56 -3.50 18.76
C PHE A 184 -3.43 -4.48 18.46
N ILE A 185 -3.77 -5.48 17.63
CA ILE A 185 -2.85 -6.32 16.87
C ILE A 185 -3.18 -6.13 15.40
N TYR A 186 -2.17 -5.91 14.57
CA TYR A 186 -2.25 -5.83 13.12
C TYR A 186 -1.36 -6.91 12.52
N ASP A 187 -1.94 -7.77 11.69
CA ASP A 187 -1.24 -8.81 10.95
C ASP A 187 -1.51 -8.68 9.46
N ILE A 188 -0.45 -8.78 8.67
CA ILE A 188 -0.54 -8.75 7.21
C ILE A 188 0.34 -9.83 6.59
N THR A 189 -0.22 -10.61 5.68
CA THR A 189 0.55 -11.31 4.65
C THR A 189 0.25 -10.62 3.32
N SER A 190 1.28 -10.08 2.66
CA SER A 190 1.14 -9.27 1.44
C SER A 190 1.82 -9.95 0.27
N LYS A 191 1.04 -10.22 -0.78
CA LYS A 191 1.49 -10.64 -2.11
C LYS A 191 0.88 -9.70 -3.13
N VAL A 192 1.64 -9.37 -4.17
CA VAL A 192 1.14 -8.54 -5.26
C VAL A 192 1.17 -9.36 -6.54
N LYS A 193 0.08 -9.30 -7.29
CA LYS A 193 0.01 -9.77 -8.67
C LYS A 193 -0.10 -8.56 -9.58
N THR A 194 0.63 -8.56 -10.68
CA THR A 194 0.57 -7.44 -11.63
C THR A 194 0.12 -7.87 -13.01
N LYS A 195 -0.35 -6.91 -13.81
CA LYS A 195 -0.60 -7.08 -15.23
C LYS A 195 -0.15 -5.84 -15.99
N PHE A 196 0.93 -5.97 -16.76
CA PHE A 196 1.44 -4.87 -17.57
C PHE A 196 0.57 -4.67 -18.82
N LEU A 197 0.07 -3.45 -19.04
CA LEU A 197 -0.85 -3.11 -20.13
C LEU A 197 -0.17 -2.24 -21.21
N GLY A 198 1.16 -2.14 -21.19
CA GLY A 198 1.91 -1.29 -22.10
C GLY A 198 2.35 0.01 -21.42
N ASN A 199 1.55 1.07 -21.48
CA ASN A 199 1.89 2.31 -20.78
C ASN A 199 1.29 2.41 -19.36
N SER A 200 0.61 1.37 -18.90
CA SER A 200 0.05 1.27 -17.54
C SER A 200 0.28 -0.12 -16.93
N LEU A 201 0.09 -0.23 -15.62
CA LEU A 201 0.24 -1.45 -14.84
C LEU A 201 -0.91 -1.58 -13.85
N ASP A 202 -1.68 -2.66 -13.99
CA ASP A 202 -2.65 -3.05 -12.97
C ASP A 202 -1.93 -3.83 -11.86
N ILE A 203 -2.28 -3.52 -10.61
CA ILE A 203 -1.73 -4.08 -9.39
C ILE A 203 -2.90 -4.64 -8.59
N TYR A 204 -2.86 -5.94 -8.34
CA TYR A 204 -3.85 -6.66 -7.56
C TYR A 204 -3.25 -7.06 -6.21
N PRO A 205 -3.75 -6.50 -5.10
CA PRO A 205 -3.21 -6.77 -3.76
C PRO A 205 -3.78 -8.09 -3.20
N LEU A 206 -3.09 -9.21 -3.44
CA LEU A 206 -3.41 -10.49 -2.80
C LEU A 206 -2.90 -10.46 -1.35
N GLY A 207 -3.62 -9.75 -0.48
CA GLY A 207 -3.27 -9.59 0.92
C GLY A 207 -4.28 -10.24 1.88
N ARG A 208 -3.79 -10.78 2.99
CA ARG A 208 -4.59 -11.12 4.18
C ARG A 208 -4.23 -10.10 5.24
N THR A 209 -5.07 -9.08 5.39
CA THR A 209 -4.89 -8.01 6.38
C THR A 209 -5.93 -8.14 7.48
N ARG A 210 -5.48 -8.25 8.74
CA ARG A 210 -6.34 -8.36 9.91
C ARG A 210 -5.94 -7.40 11.02
N VAL A 211 -6.95 -6.86 11.68
CA VAL A 211 -6.78 -6.08 12.91
C VAL A 211 -7.62 -6.74 14.00
N THR A 212 -7.03 -6.95 15.16
CA THR A 212 -7.74 -7.34 16.39
C THR A 212 -7.71 -6.18 17.36
N LEU A 213 -8.87 -5.64 17.73
CA LEU A 213 -9.01 -4.64 18.79
C LEU A 213 -9.11 -5.37 20.13
N LYS A 214 -8.16 -5.09 21.03
CA LYS A 214 -7.85 -5.90 22.21
C LYS A 214 -8.92 -5.79 23.30
N ARG A 215 -9.59 -4.64 23.46
CA ARG A 215 -10.57 -4.41 24.52
C ARG A 215 -11.73 -5.40 24.45
N ASP A 216 -12.33 -5.51 23.27
CA ASP A 216 -13.54 -6.30 23.04
C ASP A 216 -13.28 -7.57 22.21
N GLY A 217 -12.04 -7.81 21.80
CA GLY A 217 -11.67 -8.96 20.94
C GLY A 217 -12.27 -8.89 19.54
N VAL A 218 -12.53 -7.68 19.02
CA VAL A 218 -13.12 -7.48 17.69
C VAL A 218 -12.10 -7.79 16.62
N VAL A 219 -12.45 -8.64 15.65
CA VAL A 219 -11.57 -9.01 14.55
C VAL A 219 -12.07 -8.43 13.24
N LEU A 220 -11.28 -7.57 12.63
CA LEU A 220 -11.56 -6.90 11.36
C LEU A 220 -10.71 -7.49 10.24
N GLY A 221 -11.29 -7.61 9.04
CA GLY A 221 -10.57 -8.01 7.82
C GLY A 221 -10.80 -7.06 6.67
N LEU A 222 -9.72 -6.69 6.00
CA LEU A 222 -9.74 -5.77 4.87
C LEU A 222 -9.63 -6.53 3.54
N VAL A 223 -10.49 -6.16 2.60
CA VAL A 223 -10.29 -6.37 1.16
C VAL A 223 -10.09 -5.00 0.51
N PRO A 224 -8.87 -4.63 0.10
CA PRO A 224 -8.61 -3.34 -0.54
C PRO A 224 -9.11 -3.30 -2.00
N PRO A 225 -9.22 -2.14 -2.66
CA PRO A 225 -9.36 -2.04 -4.12
C PRO A 225 -8.06 -2.40 -4.85
N PRO A 226 -8.12 -2.73 -6.15
CA PRO A 226 -6.93 -2.79 -7.00
C PRO A 226 -6.32 -1.39 -7.20
N THR A 227 -5.05 -1.35 -7.57
CA THR A 227 -4.32 -0.12 -7.89
C THR A 227 -3.91 -0.13 -9.36
N LYS A 228 -3.92 1.03 -10.01
CA LYS A 228 -3.42 1.21 -11.37
C LYS A 228 -2.38 2.30 -11.42
N VAL A 229 -1.22 1.99 -12.00
CA VAL A 229 -0.17 2.97 -12.30
C VAL A 229 -0.27 3.32 -13.78
N ASN A 230 -0.57 4.57 -14.07
CA ASN A 230 -0.75 5.09 -15.42
C ASN A 230 0.52 5.83 -15.89
N ASN A 231 0.71 5.92 -17.20
CA ASN A 231 1.81 6.66 -17.83
C ASN A 231 3.20 6.24 -17.31
N LEU A 232 3.51 4.95 -17.38
CA LEU A 232 4.77 4.40 -16.88
C LEU A 232 6.00 4.88 -17.66
N ILE A 233 5.86 5.04 -18.97
CA ILE A 233 6.96 5.32 -19.90
C ILE A 233 6.74 6.68 -20.58
N PHE A 234 5.53 6.88 -21.10
CA PHE A 234 5.11 8.10 -21.78
C PHE A 234 4.07 8.82 -20.91
N GLY A 235 4.29 10.11 -20.63
CA GLY A 235 3.43 10.88 -19.74
C GLY A 235 3.96 11.03 -18.32
N ARG A 236 3.40 11.98 -17.57
CA ARG A 236 3.62 12.06 -16.12
C ARG A 236 2.98 10.83 -15.49
N THR A 237 3.76 10.02 -14.77
CA THR A 237 3.21 8.87 -14.04
C THR A 237 2.23 9.36 -12.98
N TRP A 238 1.12 8.66 -12.82
CA TRP A 238 0.17 8.88 -11.73
C TRP A 238 -0.47 7.56 -11.31
N VAL A 239 -1.00 7.53 -10.09
CA VAL A 239 -1.58 6.33 -9.49
C VAL A 239 -3.06 6.56 -9.22
N ASP A 240 -3.87 5.54 -9.47
CA ASP A 240 -5.28 5.47 -9.11
C ASP A 240 -5.56 4.16 -8.36
N SER A 241 -6.64 4.08 -7.59
CA SER A 241 -7.05 2.84 -6.90
C SER A 241 -8.56 2.64 -6.94
N PRO A 242 -9.15 2.48 -8.14
CA PRO A 242 -10.60 2.45 -8.29
C PRO A 242 -11.22 1.15 -7.79
N GLY A 243 -12.46 1.24 -7.33
CA GLY A 243 -13.27 0.10 -6.91
C GLY A 243 -13.54 0.07 -5.41
N GLU A 244 -14.03 -1.07 -4.93
CA GLU A 244 -14.50 -1.21 -3.56
C GLU A 244 -13.35 -1.55 -2.60
N MET A 245 -13.31 -0.85 -1.47
CA MET A 245 -12.66 -1.27 -0.24
C MET A 245 -13.71 -1.80 0.72
N ILE A 246 -13.53 -3.03 1.20
CA ILE A 246 -14.47 -3.67 2.13
C ILE A 246 -13.74 -3.99 3.43
N LEU A 247 -14.23 -3.42 4.54
CA LEU A 247 -13.80 -3.80 5.89
C LEU A 247 -14.92 -4.61 6.54
N THR A 248 -14.65 -5.86 6.91
CA THR A 248 -15.63 -6.73 7.57
C THR A 248 -15.27 -6.92 9.03
N ASN A 249 -16.24 -6.72 9.93
CA ASN A 249 -16.15 -7.17 11.31
C ASN A 249 -16.58 -8.64 11.39
N PHE A 250 -15.62 -9.55 11.57
CA PHE A 250 -15.92 -10.98 11.64
C PHE A 250 -16.57 -11.41 12.95
N THR A 251 -16.55 -10.55 13.98
CA THR A 251 -17.19 -10.82 15.26
C THR A 251 -18.69 -10.55 15.21
N THR A 252 -19.13 -9.50 14.51
CA THR A 252 -20.55 -9.07 14.48
C THR A 252 -21.24 -9.25 13.12
N GLY A 253 -20.48 -9.27 12.02
CA GLY A 253 -21.00 -9.26 10.65
C GLY A 253 -21.23 -7.85 10.09
N ASP A 254 -21.04 -6.79 10.89
CA ASP A 254 -21.07 -5.41 10.40
C ASP A 254 -19.95 -5.17 9.39
N LYS A 255 -20.16 -4.28 8.42
CA LYS A 255 -19.19 -4.02 7.36
C LYS A 255 -19.13 -2.56 6.95
N VAL A 256 -18.01 -2.15 6.40
CA VAL A 256 -17.85 -0.87 5.72
C VAL A 256 -17.55 -1.16 4.26
N VAL A 257 -18.28 -0.51 3.35
CA VAL A 257 -18.04 -0.59 1.91
C VAL A 257 -17.83 0.82 1.41
N LEU A 258 -16.61 1.11 0.95
CA LEU A 258 -16.25 2.40 0.36
C LEU A 258 -15.83 2.22 -1.08
N TYR A 259 -16.38 3.03 -1.96
CA TYR A 259 -16.08 3.02 -3.38
C TYR A 259 -15.11 4.15 -3.72
N PHE A 260 -13.93 3.77 -4.18
CA PHE A 260 -12.92 4.69 -4.70
C PHE A 260 -13.28 5.03 -6.14
N GLN A 261 -13.62 6.29 -6.37
CA GLN A 261 -14.03 6.76 -7.69
C GLN A 261 -12.83 6.70 -8.65
N PRO A 262 -12.99 6.12 -9.86
CA PRO A 262 -11.94 6.19 -10.86
C PRO A 262 -11.74 7.63 -11.33
N CYS A 263 -10.51 7.97 -11.70
CA CYS A 263 -10.23 9.23 -12.37
C CYS A 263 -10.94 9.27 -13.74
N GLY A 264 -12.01 10.04 -13.81
CA GLY A 264 -12.85 10.24 -14.98
C GLY A 264 -12.38 11.35 -15.91
N TRP A 265 -13.29 11.78 -16.79
CA TRP A 265 -13.01 12.86 -17.75
C TRP A 265 -12.64 14.15 -17.01
N PHE A 266 -11.59 14.79 -17.50
CA PHE A 266 -11.04 16.02 -16.91
C PHE A 266 -10.67 15.90 -15.42
N GLY A 267 -10.32 14.70 -14.93
CA GLY A 267 -9.96 14.47 -13.53
C GLY A 267 -11.16 14.37 -12.59
N ALA A 268 -12.40 14.35 -13.09
CA ALA A 268 -13.60 14.16 -12.27
C ALA A 268 -13.51 12.85 -11.46
N GLY A 269 -13.92 12.87 -10.19
CA GLY A 269 -13.84 11.70 -9.31
C GLY A 269 -12.44 11.38 -8.80
N ARG A 270 -11.39 12.04 -9.29
CA ARG A 270 -10.03 11.75 -8.84
C ARG A 270 -9.92 12.03 -7.33
N TYR A 271 -9.49 10.99 -6.62
CA TYR A 271 -9.34 10.94 -5.17
C TYR A 271 -10.62 10.78 -4.35
N GLU A 272 -11.80 10.87 -4.96
CA GLU A 272 -13.07 10.79 -4.24
C GLU A 272 -13.33 9.36 -3.73
N VAL A 273 -13.83 9.28 -2.50
CA VAL A 273 -14.24 8.02 -1.86
C VAL A 273 -15.55 8.25 -1.15
N ASP A 274 -16.53 7.39 -1.43
CA ASP A 274 -17.85 7.45 -0.81
C ASP A 274 -18.34 6.06 -0.45
N GLY A 275 -19.13 5.96 0.61
CA GLY A 275 -19.79 4.71 0.96
C GLY A 275 -20.37 4.75 2.36
N TYR A 276 -20.56 3.58 2.95
CA TYR A 276 -21.32 3.48 4.19
C TYR A 276 -20.75 2.43 5.13
N VAL A 277 -20.99 2.67 6.42
CA VAL A 277 -21.00 1.63 7.44
C VAL A 277 -22.38 0.98 7.44
N TYR A 278 -22.39 -0.34 7.35
CA TYR A 278 -23.58 -1.19 7.38
C TYR A 278 -23.57 -2.06 8.62
N ASN A 279 -24.76 -2.32 9.17
CA ASN A 279 -24.92 -3.40 10.14
C ASN A 279 -24.95 -4.78 9.45
N ALA A 280 -24.95 -5.85 10.25
CA ALA A 280 -25.06 -7.23 9.76
C ALA A 280 -26.35 -7.54 8.95
N ALA A 281 -27.38 -6.69 9.04
CA ALA A 281 -28.60 -6.80 8.25
C ALA A 281 -28.53 -6.01 6.92
N GLU A 282 -27.33 -5.51 6.56
CA GLU A 282 -27.06 -4.70 5.36
C GLU A 282 -27.79 -3.34 5.33
N GLU A 283 -28.18 -2.84 6.50
CA GLU A 283 -28.77 -1.51 6.61
C GLU A 283 -27.67 -0.46 6.82
N PRO A 284 -27.66 0.64 6.03
CA PRO A 284 -26.71 1.72 6.24
C PRO A 284 -26.97 2.39 7.59
N LYS A 285 -25.88 2.83 8.24
CA LYS A 285 -25.92 3.52 9.55
C LYS A 285 -25.16 4.83 9.52
N ILE A 286 -24.03 4.87 8.80
CA ILE A 286 -23.17 6.05 8.71
C ILE A 286 -22.72 6.19 7.26
N LEU A 287 -22.98 7.35 6.66
CA LEU A 287 -22.37 7.81 5.41
C LEU A 287 -20.91 8.18 5.70
N MET A 288 -19.99 7.74 4.85
CA MET A 288 -18.61 8.16 4.81
C MET A 288 -18.28 8.74 3.44
N THR A 289 -17.62 9.89 3.40
CA THR A 289 -17.26 10.59 2.16
C THR A 289 -15.99 11.41 2.37
N GLY A 290 -15.21 11.59 1.31
CA GLY A 290 -14.04 12.44 1.34
C GLY A 290 -13.12 12.22 0.16
N LYS A 291 -11.85 12.54 0.38
CA LYS A 291 -10.79 12.25 -0.58
C LYS A 291 -9.65 11.53 0.11
N TRP A 292 -9.25 10.38 -0.44
CA TRP A 292 -8.23 9.53 0.16
C TRP A 292 -6.83 10.19 0.22
N ASN A 293 -6.62 11.28 -0.52
CA ASN A 293 -5.38 12.05 -0.51
C ASN A 293 -5.45 13.34 0.35
N GLU A 294 -6.58 13.62 1.02
CA GLU A 294 -6.78 14.84 1.81
C GLU A 294 -7.40 14.54 3.19
N SER A 295 -8.64 14.03 3.22
CA SER A 295 -9.39 13.80 4.46
C SER A 295 -10.62 12.93 4.24
N MET A 296 -11.09 12.28 5.29
CA MET A 296 -12.34 11.51 5.33
C MET A 296 -13.28 12.05 6.40
N SER A 297 -14.56 12.11 6.05
CA SER A 297 -15.63 12.58 6.91
C SER A 297 -16.75 11.55 7.01
N TYR A 298 -17.61 11.70 8.01
CA TYR A 298 -18.74 10.81 8.26
C TYR A 298 -19.97 11.58 8.76
N GLN A 299 -21.14 11.00 8.54
CA GLN A 299 -22.40 11.52 9.03
C GLN A 299 -23.42 10.39 9.24
N PRO A 300 -24.16 10.35 10.36
CA PRO A 300 -25.25 9.38 10.53
C PRO A 300 -26.29 9.51 9.40
N CYS A 301 -26.78 8.38 8.90
CA CYS A 301 -27.77 8.33 7.83
C CYS A 301 -28.99 7.47 8.19
N ASP A 302 -30.08 7.64 7.44
CA ASP A 302 -31.26 6.77 7.52
C ASP A 302 -31.10 5.49 6.68
N LEU A 303 -32.17 4.69 6.59
CA LEU A 303 -32.19 3.43 5.84
C LEU A 303 -32.04 3.63 4.32
N GLU A 304 -32.27 4.84 3.82
CA GLU A 304 -32.07 5.22 2.42
C GLU A 304 -30.66 5.78 2.19
N GLY A 305 -29.81 5.82 3.22
CA GLY A 305 -28.45 6.37 3.15
C GLY A 305 -28.40 7.89 3.16
N GLU A 306 -29.53 8.57 3.35
CA GLU A 306 -29.57 10.02 3.38
C GLU A 306 -29.17 10.55 4.77
N PRO A 307 -28.39 11.65 4.86
CA PRO A 307 -27.98 12.21 6.13
C PRO A 307 -29.16 12.56 7.05
N LEU A 308 -29.05 12.19 8.33
CA LEU A 308 -30.12 12.46 9.30
C LEU A 308 -30.33 13.97 9.51
N PRO A 309 -31.58 14.46 9.55
CA PRO A 309 -31.88 15.88 9.80
C PRO A 309 -31.25 16.39 11.10
N GLY A 310 -30.58 17.55 11.03
CA GLY A 310 -29.95 18.18 12.19
C GLY A 310 -28.59 17.60 12.59
N THR A 311 -28.06 16.64 11.82
CA THR A 311 -26.66 16.21 11.94
C THR A 311 -25.76 17.00 11.00
N GLU A 312 -24.47 17.02 11.30
CA GLU A 312 -23.45 17.68 10.49
C GLU A 312 -22.39 16.66 10.06
N LEU A 313 -21.79 16.91 8.90
CA LEU A 313 -20.66 16.14 8.41
C LEU A 313 -19.44 16.42 9.29
N LYS A 314 -18.88 15.38 9.90
CA LYS A 314 -17.73 15.46 10.82
C LYS A 314 -16.50 14.80 10.22
N GLU A 315 -15.34 15.37 10.45
CA GLU A 315 -14.07 14.78 10.03
C GLU A 315 -13.69 13.60 10.93
N ALA A 316 -13.35 12.46 10.33
CA ALA A 316 -12.77 11.30 11.01
C ALA A 316 -11.25 11.27 10.92
N TRP A 317 -10.69 11.75 9.80
CA TRP A 317 -9.26 11.72 9.52
C TRP A 317 -8.86 12.77 8.50
N ARG A 318 -7.62 13.25 8.61
CA ARG A 318 -6.95 14.16 7.68
C ARG A 318 -5.50 13.75 7.51
N VAL A 319 -4.99 13.90 6.30
CA VAL A 319 -3.56 13.72 5.98
C VAL A 319 -2.71 14.64 6.84
N ALA A 320 -1.66 14.08 7.43
CA ALA A 320 -0.69 14.82 8.22
C ALA A 320 0.11 15.79 7.34
N ASP A 321 0.60 16.87 7.95
CA ASP A 321 1.48 17.82 7.29
C ASP A 321 2.72 17.11 6.73
N ALA A 322 3.13 17.52 5.52
CA ALA A 322 4.29 16.98 4.83
C ALA A 322 5.27 18.12 4.48
N PRO A 323 6.60 17.85 4.44
CA PRO A 323 7.58 18.80 3.96
C PRO A 323 7.23 19.36 2.57
N GLU A 324 7.33 20.68 2.42
CA GLU A 324 7.15 21.32 1.12
C GLU A 324 8.24 20.87 0.14
N ASN A 325 7.83 20.60 -1.11
CA ASN A 325 8.73 20.22 -2.21
C ASN A 325 9.57 18.96 -1.95
N ASP A 326 9.11 18.04 -1.09
CA ASP A 326 9.75 16.74 -0.94
C ASP A 326 9.77 15.97 -2.27
N LYS A 327 10.96 15.56 -2.71
CA LYS A 327 11.16 14.86 -3.99
C LYS A 327 10.30 13.60 -4.12
N PHE A 328 10.16 12.86 -3.02
CA PHE A 328 9.46 11.60 -2.99
C PHE A 328 8.04 11.75 -2.43
N GLN A 329 7.60 12.96 -2.05
CA GLN A 329 6.30 13.20 -1.40
C GLN A 329 6.15 12.41 -0.09
N TYR A 330 7.23 12.34 0.70
CA TYR A 330 7.21 11.77 2.04
C TYR A 330 6.55 12.70 3.04
N THR A 331 5.75 12.14 3.95
CA THR A 331 5.35 12.82 5.19
C THR A 331 6.55 12.90 6.14
N HIS A 332 6.43 13.68 7.21
CA HIS A 332 7.44 13.68 8.27
C HIS A 332 7.64 12.28 8.89
N PHE A 333 6.55 11.50 9.00
CA PHE A 333 6.65 10.12 9.47
C PHE A 333 7.39 9.20 8.50
N ALA A 334 7.13 9.31 7.20
CA ALA A 334 7.86 8.55 6.18
C ALA A 334 9.38 8.81 6.23
N HIS A 335 9.81 10.06 6.47
CA HIS A 335 11.22 10.37 6.74
C HIS A 335 11.73 9.70 8.03
N LYS A 336 10.92 9.70 9.10
CA LYS A 336 11.24 9.04 10.37
C LYS A 336 11.37 7.51 10.24
N LEU A 337 10.66 6.89 9.29
CA LEU A 337 10.79 5.45 9.00
C LEU A 337 12.12 5.10 8.33
N ASN A 338 12.67 6.01 7.52
CA ASN A 338 13.98 5.86 6.88
C ASN A 338 15.15 6.16 7.83
N SER A 339 14.92 6.98 8.86
CA SER A 339 15.90 7.24 9.90
C SER A 339 15.94 6.11 10.95
N PHE A 340 16.94 6.19 11.84
CA PHE A 340 17.03 5.31 13.01
C PHE A 340 16.17 5.79 14.19
N ASP A 341 15.43 6.89 14.06
CA ASP A 341 14.62 7.44 15.18
C ASP A 341 13.47 6.51 15.58
N THR A 342 13.04 5.65 14.66
CA THR A 342 12.03 4.61 14.92
C THR A 342 12.63 3.25 15.29
N ALA A 343 13.94 3.08 15.10
CA ALA A 343 14.64 1.83 15.33
C ALA A 343 14.86 1.60 16.83
N PRO A 344 14.94 0.34 17.28
CA PRO A 344 15.49 0.02 18.59
C PRO A 344 16.99 0.31 18.65
N ASN A 345 17.53 0.35 19.87
CA ASN A 345 18.95 0.60 20.15
C ASN A 345 19.92 -0.32 19.39
N LYS A 346 19.48 -1.56 19.12
CA LYS A 346 20.23 -2.53 18.33
C LYS A 346 19.26 -3.13 17.31
N VAL A 347 19.49 -2.81 16.04
CA VAL A 347 18.74 -3.35 14.90
C VAL A 347 19.26 -4.72 14.51
N LEU A 348 18.41 -5.52 13.86
CA LEU A 348 18.81 -6.73 13.18
C LEU A 348 19.74 -6.39 12.00
N GLU A 349 20.76 -7.22 11.71
CA GLU A 349 21.60 -6.97 10.52
C GLU A 349 20.82 -7.15 9.20
N SER A 350 19.63 -7.77 9.27
CA SER A 350 18.67 -7.89 8.17
C SER A 350 17.79 -6.64 7.98
N ASP A 351 17.90 -5.61 8.82
CA ASP A 351 17.03 -4.43 8.78
C ASP A 351 17.21 -3.60 7.50
N SER A 352 16.10 -3.21 6.86
CA SER A 352 16.07 -2.41 5.62
C SER A 352 16.83 -1.08 5.72
N ARG A 353 17.01 -0.50 6.92
CA ARG A 353 17.80 0.74 7.07
C ARG A 353 19.27 0.54 6.70
N LEU A 354 19.82 -0.65 6.92
CA LEU A 354 21.22 -0.98 6.61
C LEU A 354 21.45 -1.24 5.11
N ARG A 355 20.37 -1.38 4.33
CA ARG A 355 20.43 -1.80 2.92
C ARG A 355 21.16 -0.76 2.03
N PRO A 356 22.28 -1.12 1.37
CA PRO A 356 23.20 -0.14 0.79
C PRO A 356 22.71 0.53 -0.51
N ASP A 357 21.95 -0.16 -1.36
CA ASP A 357 21.37 0.41 -2.58
C ASP A 357 20.29 1.45 -2.26
N ARG A 358 19.43 1.14 -1.30
CA ARG A 358 18.41 2.04 -0.74
C ARG A 358 19.07 3.29 -0.14
N HIS A 359 20.08 3.11 0.73
CA HIS A 359 20.76 4.23 1.37
C HIS A 359 21.53 5.10 0.37
N ALA A 360 22.17 4.51 -0.65
CA ALA A 360 22.81 5.28 -1.72
C ALA A 360 21.80 6.15 -2.49
N LEU A 361 20.59 5.62 -2.77
CA LEU A 361 19.53 6.38 -3.41
C LEU A 361 19.03 7.53 -2.54
N GLU A 362 18.88 7.30 -1.23
CA GLU A 362 18.52 8.31 -0.24
C GLU A 362 19.50 9.50 -0.24
N LYS A 363 20.80 9.22 -0.42
CA LYS A 363 21.85 10.24 -0.56
C LYS A 363 21.95 10.86 -1.96
N GLY A 364 21.10 10.44 -2.91
CA GLY A 364 21.10 10.93 -4.28
C GLY A 364 22.18 10.34 -5.19
N ASP A 365 22.92 9.33 -4.73
CA ASP A 365 23.97 8.66 -5.52
C ASP A 365 23.38 7.52 -6.37
N LEU A 366 22.82 7.90 -7.52
CA LEU A 366 22.19 6.97 -8.46
C LEU A 366 23.17 5.91 -9.01
N SER A 367 24.46 6.26 -9.16
CA SER A 367 25.46 5.35 -9.69
C SER A 367 25.77 4.24 -8.69
N LYS A 368 26.07 4.61 -7.44
CA LYS A 368 26.29 3.66 -6.35
C LYS A 368 25.04 2.83 -6.07
N ALA A 369 23.86 3.44 -6.05
CA ALA A 369 22.60 2.72 -5.86
C ALA A 369 22.38 1.66 -6.96
N GLY A 370 22.65 1.98 -8.22
CA GLY A 370 22.56 1.03 -9.34
C GLY A 370 23.55 -0.14 -9.23
N PHE A 371 24.80 0.16 -8.86
CA PHE A 371 25.82 -0.85 -8.62
C PHE A 371 25.45 -1.80 -7.47
N GLU A 372 25.09 -1.23 -6.32
CA GLU A 372 24.74 -1.98 -5.11
C GLU A 372 23.48 -2.84 -5.32
N LYS A 373 22.47 -2.30 -6.01
CA LYS A 373 21.26 -3.05 -6.36
C LYS A 373 21.61 -4.28 -7.20
N SER A 374 22.45 -4.11 -8.21
CA SER A 374 22.89 -5.21 -9.08
C SER A 374 23.69 -6.26 -8.31
N ARG A 375 24.57 -5.81 -7.41
CA ARG A 375 25.37 -6.67 -6.52
C ARG A 375 24.48 -7.51 -5.60
N LEU A 376 23.50 -6.90 -4.94
CA LEU A 376 22.57 -7.58 -4.03
C LEU A 376 21.66 -8.56 -4.77
N GLU A 377 21.12 -8.18 -5.94
CA GLU A 377 20.30 -9.06 -6.76
C GLU A 377 21.09 -10.29 -7.22
N GLU A 378 22.33 -10.14 -7.68
CA GLU A 378 23.17 -11.29 -8.07
C GLU A 378 23.56 -12.16 -6.87
N ARG A 379 23.87 -11.55 -5.72
CA ARG A 379 24.11 -12.31 -4.48
C ARG A 379 22.89 -13.13 -4.10
N GLN A 380 21.69 -12.56 -4.13
CA GLN A 380 20.45 -13.28 -3.88
C GLN A 380 20.23 -14.46 -4.86
N ARG A 381 20.51 -14.26 -6.16
CA ARG A 381 20.45 -15.36 -7.15
C ARG A 381 21.46 -16.46 -6.85
N SER A 382 22.67 -16.09 -6.42
CA SER A 382 23.70 -17.04 -6.00
C SER A 382 23.29 -17.85 -4.77
N GLU A 383 22.78 -17.19 -3.73
CA GLU A 383 22.27 -17.85 -2.52
C GLU A 383 21.10 -18.79 -2.82
N LYS A 384 20.19 -18.40 -3.73
CA LYS A 384 19.12 -19.27 -4.23
C LYS A 384 19.70 -20.54 -4.89
N ARG A 385 20.63 -20.39 -5.85
CA ARG A 385 21.28 -21.54 -6.51
C ARG A 385 21.99 -22.45 -5.50
N ASN A 386 22.65 -21.87 -4.50
CA ASN A 386 23.34 -22.61 -3.46
C ASN A 386 22.35 -23.43 -2.60
N ARG A 387 21.25 -22.82 -2.14
CA ARG A 387 20.21 -23.53 -1.39
C ARG A 387 19.58 -24.67 -2.19
N GLU A 388 19.24 -24.42 -3.45
CA GLU A 388 18.67 -25.45 -4.34
C GLU A 388 19.65 -26.61 -4.56
N ALA A 389 20.94 -26.33 -4.77
CA ALA A 389 21.96 -27.35 -4.96
C ALA A 389 22.19 -28.24 -3.72
N ASN A 390 21.94 -27.70 -2.52
CA ASN A 390 22.06 -28.44 -1.26
C ASN A 390 20.72 -29.01 -0.75
N GLY A 391 19.62 -28.80 -1.48
CA GLY A 391 18.27 -29.20 -1.05
C GLY A 391 17.81 -28.49 0.23
N HIS A 392 18.30 -27.28 0.49
CA HIS A 392 17.89 -26.47 1.63
C HIS A 392 16.66 -25.63 1.29
N GLU A 393 15.65 -25.68 2.14
CA GLU A 393 14.51 -24.76 2.08
C GLU A 393 14.78 -23.52 2.93
N PHE A 394 14.27 -22.36 2.53
CA PHE A 394 14.32 -21.16 3.35
C PHE A 394 13.16 -21.17 4.35
N THR A 395 13.46 -20.93 5.62
CA THR A 395 12.45 -20.77 6.67
C THR A 395 12.52 -19.34 7.20
N PRO A 396 11.43 -18.55 7.14
CA PRO A 396 11.40 -17.23 7.75
C PRO A 396 11.60 -17.33 9.27
N ARG A 397 12.17 -16.28 9.87
CA ARG A 397 12.55 -16.32 11.28
C ARG A 397 11.40 -15.93 12.21
N TRP A 398 10.66 -14.89 11.85
CA TRP A 398 9.68 -14.25 12.73
C TRP A 398 8.24 -14.63 12.41
N PHE A 399 8.03 -15.33 11.30
CA PHE A 399 6.73 -15.74 10.82
C PHE A 399 6.75 -17.20 10.38
N ASP A 400 5.72 -17.95 10.77
CA ASP A 400 5.56 -19.34 10.38
C ASP A 400 4.49 -19.44 9.28
N LEU A 401 4.78 -20.25 8.25
CA LEU A 401 3.78 -20.60 7.25
C LEU A 401 2.67 -21.43 7.91
N THR A 402 1.42 -21.02 7.73
CA THR A 402 0.26 -21.72 8.30
C THR A 402 -0.37 -22.67 7.29
N SER A 403 -1.32 -23.49 7.74
CA SER A 403 -2.19 -24.27 6.85
C SER A 403 -3.35 -23.45 6.26
N GLU A 404 -3.48 -22.17 6.63
CA GLU A 404 -4.55 -21.29 6.14
C GLU A 404 -4.23 -20.83 4.70
N ILE A 405 -5.19 -21.03 3.80
CA ILE A 405 -5.22 -20.42 2.48
C ILE A 405 -6.36 -19.40 2.49
N SER A 406 -6.01 -18.13 2.39
CA SER A 406 -6.98 -17.03 2.34
C SER A 406 -7.41 -16.79 0.89
N PRO A 407 -8.70 -16.97 0.55
CA PRO A 407 -9.20 -16.57 -0.77
C PRO A 407 -9.26 -15.04 -0.86
N THR A 408 -8.83 -14.50 -2.00
CA THR A 408 -9.00 -13.08 -2.34
C THR A 408 -9.74 -12.94 -3.66
N PRO A 409 -10.28 -11.76 -4.01
CA PRO A 409 -10.91 -11.54 -5.32
C PRO A 409 -9.99 -11.83 -6.52
N TRP A 410 -8.67 -11.89 -6.31
CA TRP A 410 -7.67 -12.04 -7.39
C TRP A 410 -6.87 -13.35 -7.32
N GLY A 411 -7.22 -14.24 -6.39
CA GLY A 411 -6.62 -15.57 -6.23
C GLY A 411 -6.34 -15.93 -4.77
N ASP A 412 -5.79 -17.12 -4.58
CA ASP A 412 -5.50 -17.66 -3.26
C ASP A 412 -4.15 -17.19 -2.72
N LEU A 413 -4.07 -17.04 -1.40
CA LEU A 413 -2.89 -16.61 -0.66
C LEU A 413 -2.58 -17.56 0.50
N GLU A 414 -1.34 -18.04 0.54
CA GLU A 414 -0.77 -18.72 1.71
C GLU A 414 -0.52 -17.70 2.83
N VAL A 415 -0.98 -18.00 4.05
CA VAL A 415 -0.91 -17.07 5.18
C VAL A 415 0.27 -17.39 6.09
N TYR A 416 1.01 -16.35 6.48
CA TYR A 416 2.09 -16.42 7.45
C TYR A 416 1.66 -15.74 8.76
N SER A 417 1.85 -16.42 9.89
CA SER A 417 1.50 -15.90 11.22
C SER A 417 2.75 -15.52 12.00
N PHE A 418 2.69 -14.41 12.73
CA PHE A 418 3.74 -14.03 13.67
C PHE A 418 3.94 -15.11 14.73
N ASN A 419 5.19 -15.50 14.99
CA ASN A 419 5.50 -16.64 15.87
C ASN A 419 5.98 -16.25 17.27
N GLY A 420 5.95 -14.95 17.62
CA GLY A 420 6.33 -14.46 18.96
C GLY A 420 7.85 -14.37 19.22
N LYS A 421 8.69 -15.06 18.43
CA LYS A 421 10.15 -15.13 18.67
C LYS A 421 10.84 -13.77 18.61
N TYR A 422 10.29 -12.81 17.85
CA TYR A 422 10.84 -11.46 17.82
C TYR A 422 10.67 -10.74 19.16
N ALA A 423 9.51 -10.90 19.82
CA ALA A 423 9.28 -10.31 21.14
C ALA A 423 10.24 -10.90 22.19
N GLU A 424 10.46 -12.23 22.15
CA GLU A 424 11.45 -12.91 22.99
C GLU A 424 12.87 -12.39 22.73
N HIS A 425 13.25 -12.25 21.46
CA HIS A 425 14.54 -11.68 21.07
C HIS A 425 14.72 -10.26 21.60
N ARG A 426 13.68 -9.42 21.48
CA ARG A 426 13.73 -8.04 21.98
C ARG A 426 13.87 -8.00 23.50
N ALA A 427 13.16 -8.85 24.23
CA ALA A 427 13.28 -8.92 25.69
C ALA A 427 14.70 -9.30 26.13
N ALA A 428 15.34 -10.25 25.44
CA ALA A 428 16.72 -10.67 25.74
C ALA A 428 17.75 -9.57 25.45
N VAL A 429 17.62 -8.84 24.32
CA VAL A 429 18.58 -7.78 23.94
C VAL A 429 18.52 -6.56 24.86
N VAL A 430 17.36 -6.28 25.47
CA VAL A 430 17.20 -5.17 26.43
C VAL A 430 17.98 -5.43 27.73
N ASP A 431 18.09 -6.69 28.16
CA ASP A 431 18.82 -7.05 29.38
C ASP A 431 20.36 -6.87 29.22
N ASP A 432 20.86 -6.98 27.97
CA ASP A 432 22.28 -6.87 27.63
C ASP A 432 22.77 -5.44 27.30
N SER A 433 21.88 -4.43 27.22
CA SER A 433 22.20 -3.12 26.62
C SER A 433 22.93 -2.12 27.54
N VAL A 434 24.05 -2.53 28.16
CA VAL A 434 24.94 -1.65 28.96
C VAL A 434 25.97 -0.89 28.09
N HIS A 435 26.05 -1.19 26.79
CA HIS A 435 27.00 -0.58 25.86
C HIS A 435 26.32 -0.02 24.60
N GLU A 436 26.49 1.27 24.33
CA GLU A 436 26.10 1.90 23.06
C GLU A 436 26.85 1.21 21.91
N THR A 437 26.11 0.58 21.01
CA THR A 437 26.67 -0.04 19.80
C THR A 437 26.50 0.95 18.65
N ASP A 438 27.56 1.27 17.91
CA ASP A 438 27.48 2.12 16.73
C ASP A 438 26.77 1.37 15.58
N ILE A 439 25.47 1.61 15.43
CA ILE A 439 24.60 1.00 14.41
C ILE A 439 25.13 1.25 12.99
N THR A 440 25.91 2.32 12.78
CA THR A 440 26.46 2.65 11.45
C THR A 440 27.58 1.70 10.98
N SER A 441 28.11 0.87 11.89
CA SER A 441 29.15 -0.12 11.58
C SER A 441 28.60 -1.51 11.19
N THR A 442 27.29 -1.75 11.36
CA THR A 442 26.66 -3.04 11.07
C THR A 442 26.48 -3.24 9.56
N GLU A 443 26.99 -4.35 9.01
CA GLU A 443 26.79 -4.71 7.60
C GLU A 443 25.41 -5.35 7.37
N PHE A 444 24.72 -4.93 6.31
CA PHE A 444 23.45 -5.54 5.92
C PHE A 444 23.62 -7.01 5.51
N ASN A 445 22.97 -7.92 6.25
CA ASN A 445 23.05 -9.35 6.05
C ASN A 445 21.69 -10.07 6.25
N PRO A 446 20.80 -10.06 5.24
CA PRO A 446 19.50 -10.74 5.33
C PRO A 446 19.59 -12.27 5.31
N TRP A 447 20.78 -12.84 5.02
CA TRP A 447 21.02 -14.29 4.94
C TRP A 447 21.74 -14.85 6.18
N GLN A 448 21.94 -14.05 7.22
CA GLN A 448 22.73 -14.41 8.39
C GLN A 448 22.14 -15.58 9.20
N TYR A 449 20.83 -15.82 9.07
CA TYR A 449 20.14 -16.86 9.81
C TYR A 449 20.26 -18.18 9.02
N GLN A 450 21.22 -19.02 9.42
CA GLN A 450 21.24 -20.41 8.97
C GLN A 450 19.94 -21.10 9.39
N ASN A 451 19.46 -22.07 8.61
CA ASN A 451 18.29 -22.87 8.95
C ASN A 451 18.45 -23.44 10.37
N LEU A 452 17.71 -22.91 11.34
CA LEU A 452 17.72 -23.35 12.74
C LEU A 452 17.02 -24.72 12.94
N ALA A 453 16.88 -25.52 11.89
CA ALA A 453 16.33 -26.88 12.01
C ALA A 453 17.28 -27.85 12.75
N ASN A 454 18.52 -27.44 13.05
CA ASN A 454 19.55 -28.28 13.68
C ASN A 454 20.38 -27.58 14.78
N GLN A 455 19.84 -26.58 15.50
CA GLN A 455 20.48 -26.08 16.74
C GLN A 455 19.62 -26.32 17.97
#